data_AF-A0A816HI04-F1
#
_entry.id   AF-A0A816HI04-F1
#
_cell.length_a   1.000
_cell.length_b   1.000
_cell.length_c   1.000
_cell.angle_alpha   90.00
_cell.angle_beta   90.00
_cell.angle_gamma   90.00
#
_symmetry.space_group_name_H-M   'P 1'
#
loop_
_entity.id
_entity.type
_entity.pdbx_description
1 polymer ?
#
loop_
_entity_poly.entity_id
_entity_poly.type
_entity_poly.pdbx_seq_one_letter_code
_entity_poly.pdbx_strand_id
1 'polypeptide(L)'
;MGTTEKIDGELVNCESSQDMFNGVKNIVSSVRRMHKQQNLSKKLISYSDTRVSGAYEMLIVFLNVFDELPTILEVKLLSIYSQIDKDLLHDICDFLFPFNTVLEILSDIKRPTLHRALPFKQFLVNKCNINDDDREGLKQLKSFLAQKLDEKWELTDEHLIATLIHPNLKHFQMCPHLKERAILLLKQEMIKIQGVISTRTSTTIHSSIIPSSTSSVPYSSSSTSTLINRSSSARKNLLLEIFYKKSAVPEKTSVEQELEKYLASTSVVQDEEQDDILLYWREHQELFPLIASIARDILAIPASNTSVERLFSSCKNTVTDKRTRLGTEKLNKLMFLQKNLDVLKKKFDVKSIETNNDQETKRKHDAIMLDDQSTSKKLKLLDTPINHQNNSEDIVNVPSEDDKETI
;
A
#
# COMPACT_ATOMS: atom_id res chain seq x y z
N MET A 1 -13.75 -38.29 4.43
CA MET A 1 -14.82 -37.47 5.01
C MET A 1 -14.29 -36.06 5.06
N GLY A 2 -14.66 -35.25 4.05
CA GLY A 2 -14.13 -33.91 3.87
C GLY A 2 -14.50 -33.01 5.04
N THR A 3 -13.48 -32.49 5.72
CA THR A 3 -13.65 -31.35 6.60
C THR A 3 -13.94 -30.15 5.70
N THR A 4 -15.19 -29.72 5.63
CA THR A 4 -15.57 -28.46 4.98
C THR A 4 -14.92 -27.32 5.75
N GLU A 5 -13.73 -26.93 5.32
CA GLU A 5 -13.01 -25.80 5.89
C GLU A 5 -13.81 -24.53 5.62
N LYS A 6 -14.09 -23.81 6.71
CA LYS A 6 -14.74 -22.50 6.67
C LYS A 6 -13.68 -21.43 6.59
N ILE A 7 -13.72 -20.61 5.55
CA ILE A 7 -13.00 -19.33 5.53
C ILE A 7 -14.01 -18.28 6.01
N ASP A 8 -13.70 -17.56 7.09
CA ASP A 8 -14.58 -16.57 7.73
C ASP A 8 -15.97 -17.11 8.13
N GLY A 9 -16.08 -18.41 8.42
CA GLY A 9 -17.34 -19.04 8.83
C GLY A 9 -18.24 -19.52 7.69
N GLU A 10 -17.86 -19.30 6.43
CA GLU A 10 -18.63 -19.69 5.24
C GLU A 10 -18.10 -20.95 4.57
N LEU A 11 -19.01 -21.75 3.99
CA LEU A 11 -18.67 -22.98 3.28
C LEU A 11 -17.99 -22.63 1.95
N VAL A 12 -16.75 -23.07 1.74
CA VAL A 12 -16.04 -22.86 0.48
C VAL A 12 -16.38 -24.02 -0.46
N ASN A 13 -17.10 -23.73 -1.54
CA ASN A 13 -17.50 -24.73 -2.53
C ASN A 13 -16.42 -24.94 -3.60
N CYS A 14 -15.18 -25.23 -3.17
CA CYS A 14 -14.01 -25.42 -4.04
C CYS A 14 -13.17 -26.62 -3.59
N GLU A 15 -13.79 -27.78 -3.40
CA GLU A 15 -13.17 -28.96 -2.78
C GLU A 15 -11.82 -29.34 -3.43
N SER A 16 -11.77 -29.42 -4.76
CA SER A 16 -10.54 -29.79 -5.48
C SER A 16 -9.40 -28.77 -5.28
N SER A 17 -9.71 -27.47 -5.34
CA SER A 17 -8.73 -26.40 -5.12
C SER A 17 -8.30 -26.29 -3.65
N GLN A 18 -9.21 -26.56 -2.72
CA GLN A 18 -8.92 -26.59 -1.29
C GLN A 18 -8.04 -27.77 -0.91
N ASP A 19 -8.35 -28.97 -1.39
CA ASP A 19 -7.56 -30.17 -1.14
C ASP A 19 -6.13 -29.99 -1.66
N MET A 20 -5.99 -29.42 -2.87
CA MET A 20 -4.69 -29.05 -3.42
C MET A 20 -3.96 -28.05 -2.53
N PHE A 21 -4.62 -26.95 -2.13
CA PHE A 21 -4.03 -25.92 -1.26
C PHE A 21 -3.58 -26.50 0.09
N ASN A 22 -4.40 -27.36 0.69
CA ASN A 22 -4.11 -28.00 1.97
C ASN A 22 -2.96 -29.01 1.87
N GLY A 23 -2.90 -29.77 0.77
CA GLY A 23 -1.77 -30.63 0.44
C GLY A 23 -0.46 -29.83 0.36
N VAL A 24 -0.46 -28.73 -0.41
CA VAL A 24 0.69 -27.81 -0.52
C VAL A 24 1.08 -27.24 0.85
N LYS A 25 0.13 -26.70 1.60
CA LYS A 25 0.36 -26.10 2.93
C LYS A 25 0.96 -27.10 3.91
N ASN A 26 0.50 -28.35 3.90
CA ASN A 26 1.02 -29.41 4.75
C ASN A 26 2.47 -29.78 4.39
N ILE A 27 2.75 -29.96 3.10
CA ILE A 27 4.11 -30.27 2.63
C ILE A 27 5.07 -29.13 2.97
N VAL A 28 4.70 -27.87 2.67
CA VAL A 28 5.50 -26.68 2.98
C VAL A 28 5.80 -26.60 4.48
N SER A 29 4.79 -26.78 5.32
CA SER A 29 4.94 -26.73 6.78
C SER A 29 5.88 -27.83 7.28
N SER A 30 5.74 -29.04 6.75
CA SER A 30 6.54 -30.20 7.15
C SER A 30 8.00 -30.08 6.71
N VAL A 31 8.25 -29.73 5.45
CA VAL A 31 9.61 -29.53 4.92
C VAL A 31 10.36 -28.45 5.68
N ARG A 32 9.67 -27.36 6.07
CA ARG A 32 10.25 -26.29 6.88
C ARG A 32 10.61 -26.76 8.29
N ARG A 33 9.77 -27.57 8.95
CA ARG A 33 10.06 -28.17 10.27
C ARG A 33 11.22 -29.16 10.23
N MET A 34 11.37 -29.87 9.12
CA MET A 34 12.45 -30.86 8.93
C MET A 34 13.78 -30.23 8.53
N HIS A 35 13.85 -28.91 8.34
CA HIS A 35 15.04 -28.17 7.89
C HIS A 35 15.64 -28.67 6.56
N LYS A 36 14.86 -29.38 5.71
CA LYS A 36 15.33 -29.94 4.42
C LYS A 36 15.23 -28.98 3.23
N GLN A 37 14.68 -27.78 3.42
CA GLN A 37 14.50 -26.77 2.35
C GLN A 37 15.79 -26.26 1.72
N GLN A 38 16.94 -26.50 2.35
CA GLN A 38 18.27 -26.14 1.85
C GLN A 38 18.70 -26.92 0.60
N ASN A 39 18.02 -28.04 0.32
CA ASN A 39 18.26 -28.85 -0.86
C ASN A 39 17.37 -28.44 -2.06
N LEU A 40 16.57 -27.39 -1.92
CA LEU A 40 15.71 -26.87 -2.98
C LEU A 40 16.32 -25.61 -3.61
N SER A 41 16.07 -25.41 -4.91
CA SER A 41 16.50 -24.22 -5.65
C SER A 41 15.87 -22.92 -5.13
N LYS A 42 14.66 -22.99 -4.57
CA LYS A 42 13.97 -21.88 -3.90
C LYS A 42 13.52 -22.27 -2.50
N LYS A 43 13.60 -21.32 -1.56
CA LYS A 43 13.09 -21.50 -0.20
C LYS A 43 11.56 -21.45 -0.20
N LEU A 44 10.92 -22.51 0.28
CA LEU A 44 9.47 -22.58 0.43
C LEU A 44 8.95 -21.48 1.35
N ILE A 45 7.86 -20.81 0.94
CA ILE A 45 7.22 -19.73 1.70
C ILE A 45 6.02 -20.32 2.45
N SER A 46 5.98 -20.12 3.77
CA SER A 46 4.80 -20.48 4.56
C SER A 46 3.72 -19.42 4.43
N TYR A 47 2.50 -19.86 4.13
CA TYR A 47 1.33 -19.01 4.21
C TYR A 47 1.00 -18.64 5.67
N SER A 48 0.69 -17.37 5.91
CA SER A 48 0.10 -16.88 7.16
C SER A 48 -1.04 -15.94 6.80
N ASP A 49 -2.18 -16.02 7.50
CA ASP A 49 -3.37 -15.21 7.26
C ASP A 49 -3.15 -13.69 7.39
N THR A 50 -1.97 -13.27 7.86
CA THR A 50 -1.60 -11.86 8.04
C THR A 50 -1.07 -11.16 6.78
N ARG A 51 -0.91 -11.86 5.65
CA ARG A 51 -0.43 -11.27 4.39
C ARG A 51 -1.36 -11.61 3.24
N VAL A 52 -1.94 -10.57 2.62
CA VAL A 52 -2.94 -10.69 1.55
C VAL A 52 -2.40 -11.44 0.31
N SER A 53 -1.09 -11.35 0.01
CA SER A 53 -0.43 -12.05 -1.11
C SER A 53 0.09 -13.46 -0.78
N GLY A 54 0.10 -13.84 0.49
CA GLY A 54 0.90 -14.98 0.95
C GLY A 54 0.48 -16.34 0.37
N ALA A 55 -0.80 -16.50 0.04
CA ALA A 55 -1.33 -17.74 -0.52
C ALA A 55 -0.77 -17.97 -1.94
N TYR A 56 -0.81 -16.94 -2.78
CA TYR A 56 -0.24 -16.97 -4.12
C TYR A 56 1.27 -17.21 -4.08
N GLU A 57 2.00 -16.48 -3.22
CA GLU A 57 3.45 -16.63 -3.06
C GLU A 57 3.85 -18.06 -2.65
N MET A 58 3.10 -18.69 -1.74
CA MET A 58 3.33 -20.09 -1.36
C MET A 58 3.14 -21.04 -2.55
N LEU A 59 2.02 -20.90 -3.28
CA LEU A 59 1.69 -21.76 -4.41
C LEU A 59 2.71 -21.65 -5.54
N ILE A 60 3.06 -20.42 -5.95
CA ILE A 60 4.00 -20.21 -7.06
C ILE A 60 5.41 -20.69 -6.71
N VAL A 61 5.86 -20.49 -5.46
CA VAL A 61 7.17 -21.01 -5.03
C VAL A 61 7.16 -22.53 -4.94
N PHE A 62 6.07 -23.12 -4.45
CA PHE A 62 5.90 -24.58 -4.43
C PHE A 62 5.93 -25.17 -5.84
N LEU A 63 5.19 -24.59 -6.79
CA LEU A 63 5.17 -24.99 -8.19
C LEU A 63 6.58 -24.95 -8.82
N ASN A 64 7.36 -23.90 -8.52
CA ASN A 64 8.72 -23.74 -9.03
C ASN A 64 9.69 -24.85 -8.59
N VAL A 65 9.46 -25.48 -7.44
CA VAL A 65 10.31 -26.55 -6.90
C VAL A 65 9.60 -27.91 -6.94
N PHE A 66 8.46 -28.01 -7.63
CA PHE A 66 7.59 -29.17 -7.60
C PHE A 66 8.35 -30.47 -7.91
N ASP A 67 9.14 -30.45 -8.99
CA ASP A 67 9.89 -31.62 -9.46
C ASP A 67 11.11 -31.98 -8.57
N GLU A 68 11.55 -31.07 -7.70
CA GLU A 68 12.64 -31.30 -6.75
C GLU A 68 12.14 -31.97 -5.46
N LEU A 69 10.88 -31.74 -5.09
CA LEU A 69 10.29 -32.18 -3.82
C LEU A 69 10.39 -33.70 -3.57
N PRO A 70 10.15 -34.60 -4.54
CA PRO A 70 10.21 -36.04 -4.29
C PRO A 70 11.53 -36.52 -3.69
N THR A 71 12.64 -35.81 -3.97
CA THR A 71 13.97 -36.17 -3.48
C THR A 71 14.17 -35.93 -1.98
N ILE A 72 13.33 -35.09 -1.35
CA ILE A 72 13.48 -34.68 0.05
C ILE A 72 12.32 -35.11 0.95
N LEU A 73 11.20 -35.54 0.36
CA LEU A 73 9.98 -35.92 1.08
C LEU A 73 10.08 -37.33 1.70
N GLU A 74 9.52 -37.48 2.89
CA GLU A 74 9.33 -38.78 3.53
C GLU A 74 8.11 -39.51 2.94
N VAL A 75 8.05 -40.83 3.12
CA VAL A 75 7.01 -41.72 2.54
C VAL A 75 5.59 -41.19 2.78
N LYS A 76 5.28 -40.70 3.99
CA LYS A 76 3.96 -40.15 4.32
C LYS A 76 3.61 -38.90 3.51
N LEU A 77 4.59 -38.03 3.24
CA LEU A 77 4.38 -36.81 2.46
C LEU A 77 4.37 -37.08 0.95
N LEU A 78 5.05 -38.13 0.49
CA LEU A 78 4.99 -38.57 -0.90
C LEU A 78 3.57 -38.97 -1.31
N SER A 79 2.80 -39.61 -0.41
CA SER A 79 1.39 -39.92 -0.68
C SER A 79 0.54 -38.68 -0.91
N ILE A 80 0.78 -37.60 -0.17
CA ILE A 80 0.07 -36.31 -0.33
C ILE A 80 0.54 -35.62 -1.62
N TYR A 81 1.86 -35.59 -1.85
CA TYR A 81 2.45 -35.00 -3.04
C TYR A 81 1.90 -35.61 -4.33
N SER A 82 1.79 -36.94 -4.39
CA SER A 82 1.28 -37.66 -5.56
C SER A 82 -0.21 -37.40 -5.86
N GLN A 83 -0.97 -36.84 -4.91
CA GLN A 83 -2.37 -36.45 -5.10
C GLN A 83 -2.51 -35.03 -5.65
N ILE A 84 -1.43 -34.23 -5.64
CA ILE A 84 -1.47 -32.86 -6.17
C ILE A 84 -1.37 -32.92 -7.70
N ASP A 85 -2.45 -32.50 -8.36
CA ASP A 85 -2.45 -32.26 -9.80
C ASP A 85 -1.58 -31.04 -10.12
N LYS A 86 -0.40 -31.28 -10.70
CA LYS A 86 0.58 -30.25 -11.04
C LYS A 86 0.04 -29.25 -12.08
N ASP A 87 -0.74 -29.73 -13.04
CA ASP A 87 -1.26 -28.86 -14.07
C ASP A 87 -2.37 -27.96 -13.52
N LEU A 88 -3.26 -28.51 -12.67
CA LEU A 88 -4.26 -27.70 -11.97
C LEU A 88 -3.59 -26.64 -11.09
N LEU A 89 -2.49 -27.00 -10.41
CA LEU A 89 -1.69 -26.05 -9.63
C LEU A 89 -1.11 -24.93 -10.51
N HIS A 90 -0.62 -25.27 -11.71
CA HIS A 90 -0.15 -24.29 -12.68
C HIS A 90 -1.27 -23.35 -13.12
N ASP A 91 -2.41 -23.91 -13.54
CA ASP A 91 -3.59 -23.15 -13.98
C ASP A 91 -4.09 -22.19 -12.89
N ILE A 92 -4.09 -22.62 -11.63
CA ILE A 92 -4.46 -21.80 -10.48
C ILE A 92 -3.43 -20.69 -10.23
N CYS A 93 -2.14 -20.98 -10.33
CA CYS A 93 -1.10 -19.95 -10.19
C CYS A 93 -1.24 -18.87 -11.27
N ASP A 94 -1.44 -19.26 -12.53
CA ASP A 94 -1.63 -18.32 -13.64
C ASP A 94 -2.90 -17.48 -13.46
N PHE A 95 -3.98 -18.09 -12.98
CA PHE A 95 -5.22 -17.39 -12.69
C PHE A 95 -5.11 -16.41 -11.52
N LEU A 96 -4.34 -16.74 -10.47
CA LEU A 96 -4.17 -15.88 -9.29
C LEU A 96 -3.13 -14.77 -9.48
N PHE A 97 -2.23 -14.89 -10.47
CA PHE A 97 -1.21 -13.88 -10.73
C PHE A 97 -1.77 -12.45 -10.94
N PRO A 98 -2.83 -12.23 -11.75
CA PRO A 98 -3.48 -10.92 -11.87
C PRO A 98 -4.02 -10.38 -10.53
N PHE A 99 -4.55 -11.24 -9.65
CA PHE A 99 -5.03 -10.81 -8.33
C PHE A 99 -3.89 -10.29 -7.47
N ASN A 100 -2.78 -11.04 -7.42
CA ASN A 100 -1.59 -10.60 -6.70
C ASN A 100 -1.07 -9.26 -7.23
N THR A 101 -0.99 -9.12 -8.55
CA THR A 101 -0.54 -7.89 -9.22
C THR A 101 -1.41 -6.69 -8.86
N VAL A 102 -2.75 -6.85 -8.90
CA VAL A 102 -3.68 -5.79 -8.53
C VAL A 102 -3.53 -5.39 -7.06
N LEU A 103 -3.41 -6.36 -6.16
CA LEU A 103 -3.20 -6.09 -4.73
C LEU A 103 -1.91 -5.32 -4.48
N GLU A 104 -0.82 -5.65 -5.18
CA GLU A 104 0.44 -4.91 -5.10
C GLU A 104 0.30 -3.47 -5.59
N ILE A 105 -0.39 -3.25 -6.73
CA ILE A 105 -0.62 -1.91 -7.28
C ILE A 105 -1.48 -1.06 -6.34
N LEU A 106 -2.58 -1.60 -5.82
CA LEU A 106 -3.46 -0.90 -4.88
C LEU A 106 -2.81 -0.68 -3.50
N SER A 107 -1.72 -1.40 -3.23
CA SER A 107 -0.86 -1.25 -2.04
C SER A 107 0.19 -0.15 -2.16
N ASP A 108 0.31 0.54 -3.30
CA ASP A 108 1.25 1.66 -3.44
C ASP A 108 0.85 2.82 -2.49
N ILE A 109 1.86 3.37 -1.81
CA ILE A 109 1.75 4.46 -0.85
C ILE A 109 2.33 5.77 -1.36
N LYS A 110 3.07 5.72 -2.48
CA LYS A 110 3.75 6.86 -3.10
C LYS A 110 2.94 7.47 -4.22
N ARG A 111 2.00 6.71 -4.79
CA ARG A 111 1.16 7.14 -5.91
C ARG A 111 -0.32 7.02 -5.54
N PRO A 112 -1.19 7.87 -6.11
CA PRO A 112 -2.64 7.70 -5.99
C PRO A 112 -3.11 6.33 -6.48
N THR A 113 -3.96 5.66 -5.70
CA THR A 113 -4.46 4.31 -6.03
C THR A 113 -5.97 4.22 -6.11
N LEU A 114 -6.74 5.14 -5.48
CA LEU A 114 -8.20 5.04 -5.39
C LEU A 114 -8.90 4.95 -6.76
N HIS A 115 -8.44 5.74 -7.73
CA HIS A 115 -8.99 5.78 -9.10
C HIS A 115 -8.84 4.46 -9.86
N ARG A 116 -7.97 3.56 -9.38
CA ARG A 116 -7.70 2.26 -9.99
C ARG A 116 -8.61 1.15 -9.46
N ALA A 117 -9.27 1.36 -8.31
CA ALA A 117 -10.05 0.32 -7.64
C ALA A 117 -11.23 -0.18 -8.49
N LEU A 118 -12.02 0.73 -9.08
CA LEU A 118 -13.16 0.35 -9.93
C LEU A 118 -12.70 -0.39 -11.21
N PRO A 119 -11.75 0.14 -12.02
CA PRO A 119 -11.23 -0.60 -13.17
C PRO A 119 -10.67 -1.98 -12.81
N PHE A 120 -9.93 -2.08 -11.70
CA PHE A 120 -9.36 -3.36 -11.29
C PHE A 120 -10.40 -4.34 -10.75
N LYS A 121 -11.42 -3.87 -10.01
CA LYS A 121 -12.55 -4.74 -9.64
C LYS A 121 -13.18 -5.34 -10.89
N GLN A 122 -13.50 -4.52 -11.89
CA GLN A 122 -14.11 -5.00 -13.12
C GLN A 122 -13.18 -5.93 -13.92
N PHE A 123 -11.88 -5.63 -13.97
CA PHE A 123 -10.88 -6.49 -14.59
C PHE A 123 -10.81 -7.86 -13.93
N LEU A 124 -10.79 -7.94 -12.60
CA LEU A 124 -10.74 -9.20 -11.87
C LEU A 124 -12.04 -9.99 -12.00
N VAL A 125 -13.20 -9.33 -11.96
CA VAL A 125 -14.50 -9.98 -12.23
C VAL A 125 -14.49 -10.62 -13.63
N ASN A 126 -14.01 -9.91 -14.64
CA ASN A 126 -13.88 -10.47 -15.99
C ASN A 126 -12.90 -11.66 -16.06
N LYS A 127 -11.84 -11.65 -15.25
CA LYS A 127 -10.90 -12.79 -15.15
C LYS A 127 -11.53 -14.03 -14.52
N CYS A 128 -12.56 -13.87 -13.70
CA CYS A 128 -13.32 -14.98 -13.14
C CYS A 128 -14.31 -15.63 -14.12
N ASN A 129 -14.43 -15.15 -15.36
CA ASN A 129 -15.26 -15.83 -16.36
C ASN A 129 -14.76 -17.27 -16.59
N ILE A 130 -15.68 -18.22 -16.49
CA ILE A 130 -15.42 -19.64 -16.69
C ILE A 130 -15.33 -19.95 -18.19
N ASN A 131 -14.31 -20.68 -18.59
CA ASN A 131 -14.14 -21.22 -19.93
C ASN A 131 -14.44 -22.72 -19.92
N ASP A 132 -14.89 -23.25 -21.05
CA ASP A 132 -15.22 -24.68 -21.18
C ASP A 132 -14.00 -25.58 -20.95
N ASP A 133 -12.82 -25.13 -21.38
CA ASP A 133 -11.54 -25.82 -21.24
C ASP A 133 -10.94 -25.75 -19.81
N ASP A 134 -11.52 -24.95 -18.91
CA ASP A 134 -11.01 -24.88 -17.54
C ASP A 134 -11.22 -26.23 -16.81
N ARG A 135 -10.22 -26.67 -16.05
CA ARG A 135 -10.34 -27.81 -15.13
C ARG A 135 -11.39 -27.50 -14.05
N GLU A 136 -12.06 -28.54 -13.57
CA GLU A 136 -13.16 -28.41 -12.60
C GLU A 136 -12.75 -27.63 -11.33
N GLY A 137 -11.57 -27.89 -10.77
CA GLY A 137 -11.05 -27.14 -9.62
C GLY A 137 -10.89 -25.64 -9.89
N LEU A 138 -10.46 -25.26 -11.10
CA LEU A 138 -10.34 -23.86 -11.51
C LEU A 138 -11.71 -23.21 -11.73
N LYS A 139 -12.67 -23.93 -12.32
CA LYS A 139 -14.06 -23.45 -12.49
C LYS A 139 -14.68 -23.10 -11.14
N GLN A 140 -14.52 -23.98 -10.16
CA GLN A 140 -14.98 -23.76 -8.80
C GLN A 140 -14.32 -22.54 -8.16
N LEU A 141 -12.99 -22.41 -8.27
CA LEU A 141 -12.26 -21.28 -7.71
C LEU A 141 -12.66 -19.95 -8.36
N LYS A 142 -12.83 -19.92 -9.68
CA LYS A 142 -13.31 -18.75 -10.43
C LYS A 142 -14.69 -18.31 -9.96
N SER A 143 -15.63 -19.24 -9.85
CA SER A 143 -16.98 -18.98 -9.34
C SER A 143 -16.96 -18.40 -7.92
N PHE A 144 -16.17 -19.02 -7.04
CA PHE A 144 -16.03 -18.56 -5.66
C PHE A 144 -15.41 -17.16 -5.57
N LEU A 145 -14.33 -16.88 -6.30
CA LEU A 145 -13.72 -15.56 -6.28
C LEU A 145 -14.60 -14.50 -6.93
N ALA A 146 -15.35 -14.80 -8.00
CA ALA A 146 -16.35 -13.88 -8.57
C ALA A 146 -17.36 -13.45 -7.51
N GLN A 147 -17.95 -14.42 -6.80
CA GLN A 147 -18.89 -14.16 -5.72
C GLN A 147 -18.25 -13.32 -4.61
N LYS A 148 -17.03 -13.66 -4.17
CA LYS A 148 -16.34 -12.92 -3.10
C LYS A 148 -15.95 -11.50 -3.50
N LEU A 149 -15.57 -11.27 -4.75
CA LEU A 149 -15.33 -9.93 -5.26
C LEU A 149 -16.60 -9.08 -5.20
N ASP A 150 -17.76 -9.65 -5.54
CA ASP A 150 -19.02 -8.91 -5.48
C ASP A 150 -19.48 -8.64 -4.04
N GLU A 151 -19.34 -9.63 -3.15
CA GLU A 151 -19.76 -9.52 -1.74
C GLU A 151 -18.85 -8.64 -0.89
N LYS A 152 -17.52 -8.70 -1.09
CA LYS A 152 -16.54 -8.10 -0.18
C LYS A 152 -15.87 -6.84 -0.73
N TRP A 153 -15.79 -6.68 -2.06
CA TRP A 153 -15.17 -5.50 -2.66
C TRP A 153 -16.21 -4.40 -2.86
N GLU A 154 -16.53 -3.67 -1.80
CA GLU A 154 -17.45 -2.53 -1.88
C GLU A 154 -16.81 -1.33 -2.60
N LEU A 155 -17.56 -0.71 -3.51
CA LEU A 155 -17.16 0.53 -4.16
C LEU A 155 -17.96 1.69 -3.59
N THR A 156 -17.26 2.62 -2.95
CA THR A 156 -17.84 3.86 -2.41
C THR A 156 -17.92 4.96 -3.47
N ASP A 157 -18.59 6.06 -3.13
CA ASP A 157 -18.73 7.23 -3.99
C ASP A 157 -17.37 7.86 -4.35
N GLU A 158 -16.40 7.85 -3.43
CA GLU A 158 -15.05 8.35 -3.66
C GLU A 158 -14.32 7.57 -4.77
N HIS A 159 -14.54 6.26 -4.87
CA HIS A 159 -13.96 5.45 -5.94
C HIS A 159 -14.50 5.85 -7.32
N LEU A 160 -15.81 6.13 -7.39
CA LEU A 160 -16.46 6.59 -8.62
C LEU A 160 -15.94 7.97 -9.04
N ILE A 161 -15.87 8.91 -8.08
CA ILE A 161 -15.34 10.25 -8.32
C ILE A 161 -13.88 10.15 -8.77
N ALA A 162 -13.03 9.41 -8.03
CA ALA A 162 -11.61 9.22 -8.33
C ALA A 162 -11.38 8.67 -9.75
N THR A 163 -12.20 7.70 -10.16
CA THR A 163 -12.13 7.12 -11.51
C THR A 163 -12.54 8.15 -12.57
N LEU A 164 -13.60 8.92 -12.31
CA LEU A 164 -14.10 9.93 -13.26
C LEU A 164 -13.13 11.10 -13.46
N ILE A 165 -12.46 11.54 -12.40
CA ILE A 165 -11.44 12.60 -12.48
C ILE A 165 -10.10 12.10 -13.02
N HIS A 166 -9.97 10.83 -13.40
CA HIS A 166 -8.79 10.39 -14.13
C HIS A 166 -9.03 10.55 -15.63
N PRO A 167 -8.24 11.37 -16.37
CA PRO A 167 -8.49 11.67 -17.78
C PRO A 167 -8.59 10.42 -18.66
N ASN A 168 -7.78 9.39 -18.40
CA ASN A 168 -7.78 8.14 -19.17
C ASN A 168 -8.97 7.21 -18.82
N LEU A 169 -9.59 7.37 -17.64
CA LEU A 169 -10.61 6.44 -17.13
C LEU A 169 -12.02 7.02 -17.14
N LYS A 170 -12.17 8.34 -17.35
CA LYS A 170 -13.45 9.07 -17.32
C LYS A 170 -14.53 8.57 -18.27
N HIS A 171 -14.19 7.68 -19.21
CA HIS A 171 -15.14 7.08 -20.14
C HIS A 171 -15.88 5.86 -19.57
N PHE A 172 -15.37 5.21 -18.51
CA PHE A 172 -16.02 4.05 -17.88
C PHE A 172 -16.33 2.91 -18.88
N GLN A 173 -15.41 2.62 -19.81
CA GLN A 173 -15.64 1.69 -20.93
C GLN A 173 -16.20 0.32 -20.49
N MET A 174 -15.70 -0.21 -19.37
CA MET A 174 -16.11 -1.53 -18.86
C MET A 174 -17.33 -1.49 -17.93
N CYS A 175 -17.71 -0.31 -17.42
CA CYS A 175 -18.84 -0.13 -16.50
C CYS A 175 -19.65 1.14 -16.81
N PRO A 176 -20.24 1.27 -18.02
CA PRO A 176 -20.90 2.50 -18.44
C PRO A 176 -22.06 2.93 -17.53
N HIS A 177 -22.74 1.95 -16.92
CA HIS A 177 -23.86 2.15 -16.00
C HIS A 177 -23.50 2.95 -14.73
N LEU A 178 -22.23 3.00 -14.34
CA LEU A 178 -21.77 3.76 -13.17
C LEU A 178 -21.40 5.21 -13.50
N LYS A 179 -21.23 5.54 -14.78
CA LYS A 179 -20.73 6.84 -15.20
C LYS A 179 -21.65 7.99 -14.81
N GLU A 180 -22.95 7.83 -15.01
CA GLU A 180 -23.94 8.87 -14.69
C GLU A 180 -23.96 9.16 -13.19
N ARG A 181 -23.91 8.12 -12.35
CA ARG A 181 -23.77 8.27 -10.90
C ARG A 181 -22.47 9.02 -10.54
N ALA A 182 -21.35 8.66 -11.14
CA ALA A 182 -20.07 9.33 -10.89
C ALA A 182 -20.13 10.83 -11.23
N ILE A 183 -20.79 11.20 -12.34
CA ILE A 183 -20.96 12.59 -12.78
C ILE A 183 -21.81 13.37 -11.77
N LEU A 184 -22.92 12.78 -11.29
CA LEU A 184 -23.78 13.39 -10.27
C LEU A 184 -23.02 13.64 -8.96
N LEU A 185 -22.24 12.66 -8.50
CA LEU A 185 -21.44 12.76 -7.29
C LEU A 185 -20.36 13.85 -7.42
N LEU A 186 -19.63 13.87 -8.52
CA LEU A 186 -18.62 14.91 -8.78
C LEU A 186 -19.27 16.30 -8.82
N LYS A 187 -20.42 16.44 -9.48
CA LYS A 187 -21.17 17.70 -9.53
C LYS A 187 -21.57 18.18 -8.12
N GLN A 188 -22.02 17.26 -7.26
CA GLN A 188 -22.38 17.59 -5.88
C GLN A 188 -21.17 18.10 -5.09
N GLU A 189 -20.00 17.48 -5.24
CA GLU A 189 -18.75 17.95 -4.60
C GLU A 189 -18.30 19.31 -5.14
N MET A 190 -18.43 19.54 -6.46
CA MET A 190 -18.11 20.85 -7.05
C MET A 190 -18.98 21.96 -6.49
N ILE A 191 -20.29 21.71 -6.30
CA ILE A 191 -21.22 22.68 -5.68
C ILE A 191 -20.82 22.98 -4.23
N LYS A 192 -20.46 21.96 -3.44
CA LYS A 192 -20.00 22.13 -2.05
C LYS A 192 -18.77 23.03 -1.98
N ILE A 193 -17.75 22.77 -2.80
CA ILE A 193 -16.53 23.57 -2.83
C ILE A 193 -16.80 25.00 -3.31
N GLN A 194 -17.63 25.19 -4.34
CA GLN A 194 -17.98 26.52 -4.82
C GLN A 194 -18.69 27.36 -3.74
N GLY A 195 -19.53 26.73 -2.92
CA GLY A 195 -20.16 27.36 -1.75
C GLY A 195 -19.13 27.83 -0.72
N VAL A 196 -18.17 26.98 -0.37
CA VAL A 196 -17.09 27.30 0.59
C VAL A 196 -16.18 28.43 0.06
N ILE A 197 -15.87 28.43 -1.23
CA ILE A 197 -15.07 29.51 -1.84
C ILE A 197 -15.82 30.84 -1.77
N SER A 198 -17.12 30.82 -2.09
CA SER A 198 -17.97 32.02 -2.09
C SER A 198 -18.10 32.64 -0.69
N THR A 199 -18.21 31.84 0.36
CA THR A 199 -18.28 32.34 1.74
C THR A 199 -16.95 32.96 2.19
N ARG A 200 -15.80 32.33 1.90
CA ARG A 200 -14.46 32.86 2.25
C ARG A 200 -14.14 34.18 1.55
N THR A 201 -14.57 34.35 0.30
CA THR A 201 -14.41 35.62 -0.42
C THR A 201 -15.23 36.75 0.20
N SER A 202 -16.45 36.47 0.68
CA SER A 202 -17.30 37.48 1.33
C SER A 202 -16.78 37.90 2.70
N THR A 203 -16.14 37.01 3.47
CA THR A 203 -15.55 37.35 4.77
C THR A 203 -14.28 38.19 4.65
N THR A 204 -13.50 37.99 3.58
CA THR A 204 -12.22 38.69 3.36
C THR A 204 -12.43 40.16 2.93
N ILE A 205 -13.54 40.47 2.25
CA ILE A 205 -13.87 41.85 1.85
C ILE A 205 -14.22 42.73 3.09
N HIS A 206 -14.71 42.12 4.18
CA HIS A 206 -15.09 42.86 5.39
C HIS A 206 -13.93 43.16 6.34
N SER A 207 -12.78 42.49 6.23
CA SER A 207 -11.63 42.68 7.13
C SER A 207 -10.57 43.67 6.63
N SER A 208 -10.73 44.23 5.44
CA SER A 208 -9.79 45.20 4.84
C SER A 208 -10.14 46.69 5.06
N ILE A 209 -11.11 47.02 5.93
CA ILE A 209 -11.44 48.41 6.26
C ILE A 209 -10.90 48.73 7.66
N ILE A 210 -9.60 49.03 7.74
CA ILE A 210 -9.02 49.78 8.86
C ILE A 210 -8.92 51.25 8.41
N PRO A 211 -9.70 52.19 8.98
CA PRO A 211 -9.60 53.59 8.59
C PRO A 211 -8.36 54.20 9.27
N SER A 212 -7.31 54.44 8.48
CA SER A 212 -6.17 55.25 8.90
C SER A 212 -6.46 56.70 8.54
N SER A 213 -6.97 57.46 9.50
CA SER A 213 -7.16 58.90 9.40
C SER A 213 -5.80 59.60 9.42
N THR A 214 -5.36 60.21 8.33
CA THR A 214 -4.56 61.44 8.36
C THR A 214 -4.76 62.25 7.08
N SER A 215 -5.15 63.51 7.26
CA SER A 215 -5.30 64.53 6.22
C SER A 215 -3.95 65.05 5.74
N SER A 216 -3.82 65.40 4.44
CA SER A 216 -3.49 66.77 4.01
C SER A 216 -3.16 66.91 2.50
N VAL A 217 -3.89 67.87 1.89
CA VAL A 217 -3.67 68.72 0.70
C VAL A 217 -3.33 68.18 -0.72
N PRO A 218 -3.96 68.73 -1.78
CA PRO A 218 -3.65 68.47 -3.18
C PRO A 218 -2.70 69.53 -3.78
N TYR A 219 -1.79 69.11 -4.66
CA TYR A 219 -1.14 70.03 -5.61
C TYR A 219 -0.91 69.33 -6.96
N SER A 220 -1.40 69.98 -8.02
CA SER A 220 -1.12 69.69 -9.43
C SER A 220 0.33 70.01 -9.78
N SER A 221 0.98 69.19 -10.61
CA SER A 221 1.84 69.68 -11.70
C SER A 221 2.30 68.58 -12.66
N SER A 222 1.95 68.82 -13.92
CA SER A 222 2.64 68.58 -15.21
C SER A 222 3.76 67.56 -15.37
N SER A 223 3.55 66.79 -16.45
CA SER A 223 4.45 66.01 -17.29
C SER A 223 5.91 66.47 -17.40
N THR A 224 6.84 65.53 -17.46
CA THR A 224 7.93 65.53 -18.46
C THR A 224 8.38 64.10 -18.80
N SER A 225 8.65 63.94 -20.08
CA SER A 225 8.98 62.73 -20.84
C SER A 225 10.45 62.34 -20.73
N THR A 226 10.73 61.04 -20.64
CA THR A 226 11.93 60.45 -21.26
C THR A 226 11.59 59.09 -21.86
N LEU A 227 11.58 59.06 -23.19
CA LEU A 227 11.47 57.89 -24.03
C LEU A 227 12.85 57.23 -24.22
N ILE A 228 12.78 55.93 -24.52
CA ILE A 228 13.80 55.06 -25.15
C ILE A 228 14.72 54.29 -24.18
N ASN A 229 14.25 53.10 -23.77
CA ASN A 229 14.93 51.84 -24.14
C ASN A 229 13.96 50.64 -23.97
N ARG A 230 13.00 50.48 -24.88
CA ARG A 230 12.07 49.33 -24.87
C ARG A 230 12.69 48.12 -25.58
N SER A 231 13.34 47.29 -24.78
CA SER A 231 13.75 45.93 -25.10
C SER A 231 12.57 45.08 -25.61
N SER A 232 12.90 44.11 -26.47
CA SER A 232 12.10 43.05 -27.13
C SER A 232 10.85 42.51 -26.39
N SER A 233 10.81 42.59 -25.05
CA SER A 233 9.67 42.16 -24.22
C SER A 233 8.38 42.97 -24.45
N ALA A 234 8.47 44.22 -24.89
CA ALA A 234 7.29 45.06 -25.09
C ALA A 234 6.41 44.61 -26.28
N ARG A 235 6.98 43.98 -27.30
CA ARG A 235 6.21 43.49 -28.47
C ARG A 235 5.45 42.20 -28.16
N LYS A 236 6.03 41.31 -27.34
CA LYS A 236 5.34 40.11 -26.84
C LYS A 236 4.17 40.48 -25.93
N ASN A 237 4.34 41.51 -25.10
CA ASN A 237 3.27 42.01 -24.25
C ASN A 237 2.17 42.72 -25.05
N LEU A 238 2.49 43.45 -26.12
CA LEU A 238 1.48 44.12 -26.95
C LEU A 238 0.59 43.14 -27.72
N LEU A 239 1.17 42.05 -28.25
CA LEU A 239 0.38 41.00 -28.90
C LEU A 239 -0.55 40.29 -27.90
N LEU A 240 -0.07 40.01 -26.68
CA LEU A 240 -0.93 39.51 -25.62
C LEU A 240 -2.01 40.53 -25.25
N GLU A 241 -1.72 41.81 -25.16
CA GLU A 241 -2.71 42.85 -24.83
C GLU A 241 -3.79 43.04 -25.92
N ILE A 242 -3.41 42.89 -27.19
CA ILE A 242 -4.33 43.02 -28.34
C ILE A 242 -5.21 41.78 -28.50
N PHE A 243 -4.68 40.58 -28.29
CA PHE A 243 -5.43 39.31 -28.47
C PHE A 243 -6.11 38.81 -27.19
N TYR A 244 -5.55 39.09 -26.00
CA TYR A 244 -6.08 38.72 -24.68
C TYR A 244 -6.74 39.90 -23.96
N LYS A 245 -7.53 40.71 -24.67
CA LYS A 245 -8.56 41.53 -24.01
C LYS A 245 -9.74 40.65 -23.55
N LYS A 246 -9.44 39.54 -22.85
CA LYS A 246 -10.40 38.84 -22.00
C LYS A 246 -10.18 39.38 -20.59
N SER A 247 -11.24 39.96 -20.04
CA SER A 247 -11.29 40.58 -18.71
C SER A 247 -10.43 39.81 -17.70
N ALA A 248 -9.48 40.50 -17.06
CA ALA A 248 -8.71 40.00 -15.91
C ALA A 248 -9.60 39.93 -14.64
N VAL A 249 -10.81 39.40 -14.81
CA VAL A 249 -11.68 38.93 -13.75
C VAL A 249 -11.69 37.42 -13.95
N PRO A 250 -11.34 36.59 -12.96
CA PRO A 250 -11.63 35.17 -13.04
C PRO A 250 -13.14 35.06 -13.22
N GLU A 251 -13.58 34.81 -14.46
CA GLU A 251 -14.95 34.51 -14.79
C GLU A 251 -15.29 33.31 -13.90
N LYS A 252 -16.20 33.47 -12.92
CA LYS A 252 -16.66 32.36 -12.10
C LYS A 252 -17.24 31.33 -13.07
N THR A 253 -16.45 30.33 -13.45
CA THR A 253 -16.94 29.21 -14.25
C THR A 253 -18.05 28.56 -13.45
N SER A 254 -19.24 28.49 -14.05
CA SER A 254 -20.33 27.75 -13.40
C SER A 254 -19.92 26.28 -13.30
N VAL A 255 -20.42 25.58 -12.28
CA VAL A 255 -20.13 24.15 -12.05
C VAL A 255 -20.39 23.34 -13.32
N GLU A 256 -21.49 23.65 -14.01
CA GLU A 256 -21.90 23.03 -15.27
C GLU A 256 -20.86 23.22 -16.37
N GLN A 257 -20.37 24.45 -16.55
CA GLN A 257 -19.41 24.77 -17.61
C GLN A 257 -18.07 24.05 -17.42
N GLU A 258 -17.56 24.01 -16.19
CA GLU A 258 -16.30 23.33 -15.88
C GLU A 258 -16.44 21.82 -16.07
N LEU A 259 -17.54 21.23 -15.59
CA LEU A 259 -17.81 19.81 -15.71
C LEU A 259 -17.98 19.38 -17.18
N GLU A 260 -18.80 20.09 -17.95
CA GLU A 260 -19.02 19.80 -19.37
C GLU A 260 -17.71 19.89 -20.16
N LYS A 261 -16.91 20.92 -19.91
CA LYS A 261 -15.60 21.10 -20.54
C LYS A 261 -14.64 19.96 -20.20
N TYR A 262 -14.60 19.51 -18.95
CA TYR A 262 -13.76 18.38 -18.55
C TYR A 262 -14.19 17.08 -19.23
N LEU A 263 -15.50 16.79 -19.25
CA LEU A 263 -16.05 15.58 -19.88
C LEU A 263 -15.83 15.57 -21.39
N ALA A 264 -15.86 16.73 -22.05
CA ALA A 264 -15.59 16.87 -23.47
C ALA A 264 -14.09 16.88 -23.84
N SER A 265 -13.20 17.11 -22.87
CA SER A 265 -11.75 17.19 -23.14
C SER A 265 -11.18 15.86 -23.65
N THR A 266 -10.21 15.91 -24.56
CA THR A 266 -9.50 14.72 -25.07
C THR A 266 -8.11 14.56 -24.43
N SER A 267 -7.83 15.29 -23.34
CA SER A 267 -6.56 15.18 -22.63
C SER A 267 -6.36 13.77 -22.08
N VAL A 268 -5.16 13.22 -22.28
CA VAL A 268 -4.73 11.90 -21.82
C VAL A 268 -3.47 12.10 -20.99
N VAL A 269 -3.34 11.35 -19.89
CA VAL A 269 -2.10 11.23 -19.12
C VAL A 269 -1.18 10.26 -19.88
N GLN A 270 0.00 10.75 -20.29
CA GLN A 270 0.83 10.09 -21.30
C GLN A 270 1.61 8.86 -20.76
N ASP A 271 1.80 8.73 -19.45
CA ASP A 271 2.51 7.58 -18.84
C ASP A 271 1.84 7.03 -17.56
N GLU A 272 1.28 5.82 -17.59
CA GLU A 272 0.58 5.23 -16.43
C GLU A 272 1.52 4.75 -15.30
N GLU A 273 2.81 4.54 -15.60
CA GLU A 273 3.84 4.06 -14.68
C GLU A 273 4.68 5.20 -14.05
N GLN A 274 4.77 6.34 -14.75
CA GLN A 274 5.64 7.46 -14.39
C GLN A 274 4.91 8.78 -14.12
N ASP A 275 3.71 9.02 -14.69
CA ASP A 275 3.04 10.31 -14.51
C ASP A 275 2.06 10.33 -13.35
N ASP A 276 2.32 11.29 -12.47
CA ASP A 276 1.53 11.58 -11.30
C ASP A 276 0.23 12.26 -11.71
N ILE A 277 -0.91 11.59 -11.59
CA ILE A 277 -2.23 12.19 -11.82
C ILE A 277 -2.43 13.49 -11.01
N LEU A 278 -1.76 13.64 -9.86
CA LEU A 278 -1.77 14.90 -9.10
C LEU A 278 -0.99 16.02 -9.81
N LEU A 279 0.07 15.67 -10.55
CA LEU A 279 0.80 16.61 -11.40
C LEU A 279 -0.11 17.14 -12.52
N TYR A 280 -0.84 16.25 -13.20
CA TYR A 280 -1.81 16.64 -14.22
C TYR A 280 -2.80 17.67 -13.65
N TRP A 281 -3.40 17.39 -12.48
CA TRP A 281 -4.35 18.30 -11.86
C TRP A 281 -3.72 19.61 -11.38
N ARG A 282 -2.46 19.59 -10.96
CA ARG A 282 -1.70 20.80 -10.61
C ARG A 282 -1.49 21.70 -11.83
N GLU A 283 -1.17 21.13 -12.98
CA GLU A 283 -0.96 21.89 -14.22
C GLU A 283 -2.25 22.44 -14.82
N HIS A 284 -3.37 21.72 -14.63
CA HIS A 284 -4.67 22.10 -15.17
C HIS A 284 -5.57 22.84 -14.17
N GLN A 285 -5.06 23.21 -13.00
CA GLN A 285 -5.83 23.86 -11.92
C GLN A 285 -6.46 25.20 -12.34
N GLU A 286 -5.82 25.94 -13.25
CA GLU A 286 -6.36 27.20 -13.77
C GLU A 286 -7.55 26.96 -14.74
N LEU A 287 -7.55 25.80 -15.40
CA LEU A 287 -8.58 25.42 -16.36
C LEU A 287 -9.79 24.77 -15.69
N PHE A 288 -9.54 24.01 -14.62
CA PHE A 288 -10.52 23.24 -13.86
C PHE A 288 -10.32 23.45 -12.34
N PRO A 289 -10.59 24.66 -11.81
CA PRO A 289 -10.28 25.01 -10.43
C PRO A 289 -11.07 24.20 -9.39
N LEU A 290 -12.35 23.87 -9.67
CA LEU A 290 -13.16 23.07 -8.76
C LEU A 290 -12.73 21.61 -8.79
N ILE A 291 -12.60 21.02 -9.98
CA ILE A 291 -12.23 19.60 -10.11
C ILE A 291 -10.81 19.37 -9.61
N ALA A 292 -9.85 20.25 -9.90
CA ALA A 292 -8.48 20.13 -9.39
C ALA A 292 -8.42 20.17 -7.86
N SER A 293 -9.27 20.99 -7.22
CA SER A 293 -9.37 21.01 -5.76
C SER A 293 -9.90 19.69 -5.20
N ILE A 294 -10.95 19.12 -5.82
CA ILE A 294 -11.50 17.80 -5.43
C ILE A 294 -10.44 16.72 -5.64
N ALA A 295 -9.76 16.76 -6.79
CA ALA A 295 -8.81 15.75 -7.19
C ALA A 295 -7.64 15.63 -6.23
N ARG A 296 -7.11 16.76 -5.75
CA ARG A 296 -6.05 16.77 -4.74
C ARG A 296 -6.43 15.97 -3.48
N ASP A 297 -7.67 16.12 -3.02
CA ASP A 297 -8.11 15.54 -1.76
C ASP A 297 -8.58 14.08 -1.94
N ILE A 298 -9.34 13.79 -3.00
CA ILE A 298 -9.87 12.44 -3.30
C ILE A 298 -8.75 11.49 -3.75
N LEU A 299 -7.82 11.92 -4.62
CA LEU A 299 -6.74 11.05 -5.10
C LEU A 299 -5.67 10.78 -4.03
N ALA A 300 -5.63 11.55 -2.95
CA ALA A 300 -4.76 11.31 -1.81
C ALA A 300 -5.25 10.17 -0.91
N ILE A 301 -6.49 9.72 -1.07
CA ILE A 301 -7.04 8.57 -0.33
C ILE A 301 -6.38 7.30 -0.89
N PRO A 302 -5.71 6.47 -0.07
CA PRO A 302 -5.18 5.19 -0.52
C PRO A 302 -6.32 4.18 -0.70
N ALA A 303 -6.23 3.34 -1.73
CA ALA A 303 -7.19 2.25 -1.96
C ALA A 303 -7.04 1.09 -0.95
N SER A 304 -5.91 1.01 -0.24
CA SER A 304 -5.61 -0.07 0.71
C SER A 304 -5.12 0.47 2.05
N ASN A 305 -5.33 -0.34 3.09
CA ASN A 305 -4.82 -0.09 4.44
C ASN A 305 -3.37 -0.55 4.63
N THR A 306 -2.68 -0.99 3.58
CA THR A 306 -1.32 -1.57 3.66
C THR A 306 -0.30 -0.61 4.28
N SER A 307 -0.45 0.70 4.06
CA SER A 307 0.41 1.72 4.68
C SER A 307 0.32 1.71 6.21
N VAL A 308 -0.90 1.53 6.72
CA VAL A 308 -1.28 1.49 8.14
C VAL A 308 -0.84 0.16 8.74
N GLU A 309 -1.05 -0.96 8.05
CA GLU A 309 -0.57 -2.28 8.50
C GLU A 309 0.96 -2.35 8.57
N ARG A 310 1.68 -1.80 7.59
CA ARG A 310 3.15 -1.71 7.62
C ARG A 310 3.62 -0.81 8.77
N LEU A 311 2.89 0.27 9.05
CA LEU A 311 3.17 1.14 10.19
C LEU A 311 3.01 0.35 11.50
N PHE A 312 1.86 -0.29 11.74
CA PHE A 312 1.64 -1.07 12.95
C PHE A 312 2.59 -2.27 13.09
N SER A 313 2.94 -2.93 11.98
CA SER A 313 3.94 -4.00 11.97
C SER A 313 5.32 -3.50 12.39
N SER A 314 5.72 -2.32 11.90
CA SER A 314 6.96 -1.67 12.33
C SER A 314 6.90 -1.27 13.81
N CYS A 315 5.74 -0.84 14.29
CA CYS A 315 5.54 -0.49 15.70
C CYS A 315 5.68 -1.68 16.63
N LYS A 316 5.23 -2.88 16.23
CA LYS A 316 5.45 -4.11 17.01
C LYS A 316 6.95 -4.36 17.27
N ASN A 317 7.83 -4.02 16.33
CA ASN A 317 9.28 -4.13 16.52
C ASN A 317 9.86 -3.03 17.44
N THR A 318 9.20 -1.88 17.54
CA THR A 318 9.59 -0.78 18.44
C THR A 318 9.07 -1.02 19.87
N VAL A 319 7.89 -1.61 19.99
CA VAL A 319 7.22 -2.01 21.24
C VAL A 319 7.43 -3.51 21.45
N THR A 320 8.65 -3.91 21.75
CA THR A 320 8.95 -5.30 22.16
C THR A 320 8.73 -5.48 23.66
N ASP A 321 8.49 -6.72 24.12
CA ASP A 321 8.37 -7.08 25.54
C ASP A 321 9.57 -6.66 26.41
N LYS A 322 10.73 -6.36 25.81
CA LYS A 322 11.92 -5.82 26.50
C LYS A 322 11.95 -4.28 26.63
N ARG A 323 10.99 -3.55 26.05
CA ARG A 323 10.89 -2.07 26.04
C ARG A 323 9.49 -1.57 26.46
N THR A 324 8.98 -2.07 27.58
CA THR A 324 7.61 -1.82 28.09
C THR A 324 7.34 -0.42 28.66
N ARG A 325 8.31 0.52 28.65
CA ARG A 325 8.16 1.87 29.25
C ARG A 325 7.86 3.00 28.26
N LEU A 326 7.55 2.70 26.99
CA LEU A 326 7.16 3.74 26.05
C LEU A 326 5.66 4.03 26.21
N GLY A 327 5.31 5.14 26.87
CA GLY A 327 3.92 5.59 26.96
C GLY A 327 3.30 5.84 25.57
N THR A 328 2.00 5.64 25.45
CA THR A 328 1.22 5.77 24.19
C THR A 328 1.47 7.08 23.47
N GLU A 329 1.54 8.20 24.19
CA GLU A 329 1.82 9.51 23.62
C GLU A 329 3.21 9.60 22.96
N LYS A 330 4.24 9.03 23.60
CA LYS A 330 5.60 9.01 23.05
C LYS A 330 5.70 8.09 21.84
N LEU A 331 5.01 6.96 21.87
CA LEU A 331 4.91 6.05 20.73
C LEU A 331 4.29 6.75 19.52
N ASN A 332 3.15 7.44 19.70
CA ASN A 332 2.49 8.19 18.64
C ASN A 332 3.41 9.27 18.04
N LYS A 333 4.12 10.03 18.86
CA LYS A 333 5.10 11.02 18.39
C LYS A 333 6.23 10.38 17.60
N LEU A 334 6.76 9.25 18.07
CA LEU A 334 7.83 8.52 17.38
C LEU A 334 7.36 7.98 16.03
N MET A 335 6.16 7.40 15.97
CA MET A 335 5.55 6.92 14.73
C MET A 335 5.34 8.06 13.72
N PHE A 336 4.81 9.19 14.18
CA PHE A 336 4.62 10.37 13.35
C PHE A 336 5.95 10.87 12.76
N LEU A 337 6.99 11.00 13.60
CA LEU A 337 8.31 11.44 13.16
C LEU A 337 8.93 10.45 12.16
N GLN A 338 8.85 9.14 12.44
CA GLN A 338 9.39 8.11 11.58
C GLN A 338 8.74 8.13 10.19
N LYS A 339 7.42 8.28 10.12
CA LYS A 339 6.70 8.30 8.84
C LYS A 339 6.87 9.58 8.04
N ASN A 340 7.00 10.71 8.72
CA ASN A 340 7.13 12.01 8.06
C ASN A 340 8.60 12.45 7.94
N LEU A 341 9.56 11.59 8.27
CA LEU A 341 10.97 11.97 8.37
C LEU A 341 11.50 12.61 7.08
N ASP A 342 11.16 12.05 5.91
CA ASP A 342 11.62 12.58 4.62
C ASP A 342 11.05 13.97 4.33
N VAL A 343 9.76 14.19 4.67
CA VAL A 343 9.08 15.48 4.50
C VAL A 343 9.67 16.50 5.48
N LEU A 344 9.90 16.09 6.73
CA LEU A 344 10.50 16.92 7.77
C LEU A 344 11.94 17.30 7.42
N LYS A 345 12.76 16.34 6.96
CA LYS A 345 14.14 16.59 6.51
C LYS A 345 14.19 17.61 5.38
N LYS A 346 13.29 17.49 4.39
CA LYS A 346 13.17 18.46 3.28
C LYS A 346 12.72 19.85 3.75
N LYS A 347 11.76 19.91 4.67
CA LYS A 347 11.18 21.18 5.15
C LYS A 347 12.11 21.93 6.11
N PHE A 348 12.93 21.22 6.88
CA PHE A 348 13.75 21.80 7.95
C PHE A 348 15.26 21.75 7.67
N ASP A 349 15.69 21.39 6.44
CA ASP A 349 17.11 21.26 6.01
C ASP A 349 18.03 20.67 7.09
N VAL A 350 17.62 19.54 7.66
CA VAL A 350 18.31 18.90 8.78
C VAL A 350 19.54 18.14 8.26
N LYS A 351 20.54 18.88 7.76
CA LYS A 351 21.87 18.34 7.40
C LYS A 351 22.80 18.16 8.61
N SER A 352 22.37 18.54 9.82
CA SER A 352 23.25 18.65 10.99
C SER A 352 23.10 17.56 12.06
N ILE A 353 22.24 16.54 11.89
CA ILE A 353 22.08 15.48 12.91
C ILE A 353 22.87 14.19 12.56
N GLU A 354 23.37 14.05 11.33
CA GLU A 354 24.05 12.83 10.89
C GLU A 354 25.50 12.67 11.41
N THR A 355 26.07 13.64 12.13
CA THR A 355 27.48 13.55 12.57
C THR A 355 27.72 12.90 13.94
N ASN A 356 26.69 12.60 14.74
CA ASN A 356 26.91 12.00 16.09
C ASN A 356 26.41 10.56 16.25
N ASN A 357 25.46 10.08 15.44
CA ASN A 357 24.91 8.73 15.61
C ASN A 357 25.78 7.63 14.99
N ASP A 358 26.57 7.93 13.95
CA ASP A 358 27.42 6.90 13.32
C ASP A 358 28.63 6.52 14.19
N GLN A 359 29.11 7.44 15.04
CA GLN A 359 30.17 7.12 15.99
C GLN A 359 29.65 6.35 17.21
N GLU A 360 28.44 6.64 17.69
CA GLU A 360 27.88 5.93 18.85
C GLU A 360 27.35 4.54 18.46
N THR A 361 26.84 4.38 17.24
CA THR A 361 26.38 3.07 16.72
C THR A 361 27.56 2.15 16.38
N LYS A 362 28.66 2.68 15.84
CA LYS A 362 29.93 1.92 15.69
C LYS A 362 30.54 1.53 17.03
N ARG A 363 30.63 2.45 18.01
CA ARG A 363 31.16 2.14 19.33
C ARG A 363 30.35 1.07 20.09
N LYS A 364 29.02 1.05 19.92
CA LYS A 364 28.16 0.00 20.52
C LYS A 364 28.28 -1.34 19.79
N HIS A 365 28.44 -1.34 18.47
CA HIS A 365 28.66 -2.57 17.71
C HIS A 365 30.04 -3.20 17.98
N ASP A 366 31.07 -2.39 18.19
CA ASP A 366 32.42 -2.87 18.52
C ASP A 366 32.52 -3.34 19.98
N ALA A 367 31.79 -2.71 20.92
CA ALA A 367 31.73 -3.15 22.31
C ALA A 367 31.01 -4.49 22.50
N ILE A 368 29.98 -4.77 21.69
CA ILE A 368 29.25 -6.05 21.71
C ILE A 368 30.12 -7.19 21.13
N MET A 369 30.98 -6.89 20.15
CA MET A 369 31.89 -7.88 19.55
C MET A 369 33.10 -8.24 20.43
N LEU A 370 33.49 -7.37 21.37
CA LEU A 370 34.58 -7.64 22.31
C LEU A 370 34.15 -8.52 23.50
N ASP A 371 32.87 -8.48 23.90
CA ASP A 371 32.34 -9.30 25.00
C ASP A 371 32.07 -10.76 24.55
N ASP A 372 31.68 -10.97 23.29
CA ASP A 372 31.45 -12.31 22.74
C ASP A 372 32.75 -13.12 22.55
N GLN A 373 33.89 -12.45 22.30
CA GLN A 373 35.20 -13.12 22.21
C GLN A 373 35.78 -13.52 23.58
N SER A 374 35.41 -12.83 24.66
CA SER A 374 35.79 -13.20 26.03
C SER A 374 35.00 -14.43 26.51
N THR A 375 33.71 -14.48 26.15
CA THR A 375 32.80 -15.58 26.52
C THR A 375 33.14 -16.87 25.77
N SER A 376 33.59 -16.78 24.50
CA SER A 376 34.02 -17.93 23.69
C SER A 376 35.39 -18.52 24.13
N LYS A 377 36.29 -17.70 24.72
CA LYS A 377 37.57 -18.20 25.27
C LYS A 377 37.42 -18.90 26.62
N LYS A 378 36.39 -18.56 27.41
CA LYS A 378 36.14 -19.19 28.71
C LYS A 378 35.47 -20.57 28.60
N LEU A 379 34.86 -20.88 27.45
CA LEU A 379 34.17 -22.16 27.20
C LEU A 379 35.03 -23.24 26.50
N LYS A 380 36.31 -22.96 26.20
CA LYS A 380 37.24 -23.90 25.54
C LYS A 380 38.36 -24.45 26.44
N LEU A 381 38.30 -24.23 27.76
CA LEU A 381 39.33 -24.69 28.70
C LEU A 381 38.88 -25.80 29.67
N LEU A 382 37.69 -26.38 29.49
CA LEU A 382 37.26 -27.58 30.21
C LEU A 382 36.84 -28.64 29.20
N ASP A 383 37.81 -29.34 28.63
CA ASP A 383 37.67 -30.73 28.17
C ASP A 383 39.05 -31.25 27.76
N THR A 384 39.77 -31.84 28.73
CA THR A 384 40.82 -32.83 28.46
C THR A 384 40.64 -34.02 29.41
N PRO A 385 40.78 -35.26 28.93
CA PRO A 385 40.35 -36.46 29.64
C PRO A 385 41.46 -36.99 30.55
N ILE A 386 41.12 -37.46 31.76
CA ILE A 386 42.03 -38.26 32.57
C ILE A 386 41.32 -39.51 33.09
N ASN A 387 42.13 -40.57 33.08
CA ASN A 387 41.86 -41.99 33.12
C ASN A 387 41.83 -42.55 34.55
N HIS A 388 41.08 -43.64 34.71
CA HIS A 388 41.19 -44.76 35.66
C HIS A 388 41.21 -44.59 37.20
N GLN A 389 40.36 -45.44 37.79
CA GLN A 389 40.56 -46.38 38.93
C GLN A 389 39.96 -46.08 40.32
N ASN A 390 39.02 -46.98 40.65
CA ASN A 390 38.82 -47.74 41.89
C ASN A 390 38.28 -47.13 43.18
N ASN A 391 37.48 -47.99 43.83
CA ASN A 391 36.96 -48.03 45.20
C ASN A 391 35.83 -47.04 45.52
N SER A 392 34.84 -47.34 46.37
CA SER A 392 34.30 -48.56 46.98
C SER A 392 32.96 -48.14 47.60
N GLU A 393 32.07 -49.11 47.81
CA GLU A 393 31.14 -49.18 48.96
C GLU A 393 30.13 -48.04 49.20
N ASP A 394 28.86 -48.31 48.91
CA ASP A 394 27.82 -48.60 49.92
C ASP A 394 26.43 -48.02 49.57
N ILE A 395 25.48 -48.89 49.18
CA ILE A 395 24.30 -49.38 49.93
C ILE A 395 23.22 -48.30 50.24
N VAL A 396 21.98 -48.64 49.85
CA VAL A 396 20.67 -48.44 50.55
C VAL A 396 19.64 -47.49 49.90
N ASN A 397 18.54 -48.13 49.44
CA ASN A 397 17.11 -47.77 49.44
C ASN A 397 16.48 -46.62 48.62
N VAL A 398 15.70 -47.06 47.63
CA VAL A 398 14.27 -46.76 47.35
C VAL A 398 13.39 -47.13 48.59
N PRO A 399 12.18 -46.59 48.92
CA PRO A 399 11.11 -45.92 48.14
C PRO A 399 10.64 -44.58 48.83
N SER A 400 9.56 -43.85 48.54
CA SER A 400 8.19 -44.15 48.12
C SER A 400 7.43 -42.87 47.72
N GLU A 401 6.31 -43.10 47.04
CA GLU A 401 5.19 -42.20 46.72
C GLU A 401 4.69 -41.36 47.91
N ASP A 402 4.18 -40.15 47.65
CA ASP A 402 2.75 -39.82 47.81
C ASP A 402 2.46 -38.33 47.56
N ASP A 403 1.37 -38.11 46.83
CA ASP A 403 0.36 -37.05 46.92
C ASP A 403 0.75 -35.57 47.07
N LYS A 404 0.26 -34.72 46.14
CA LYS A 404 -0.94 -33.90 46.37
C LYS A 404 -1.24 -32.87 45.25
N GLU A 405 -2.52 -32.89 44.87
CA GLU A 405 -3.41 -31.74 44.67
C GLU A 405 -3.26 -30.80 43.45
N THR A 406 -4.24 -30.94 42.55
CA THR A 406 -5.18 -29.90 42.11
C THR A 406 -4.64 -28.71 41.30
N ILE A 407 -4.91 -28.71 39.98
CA ILE A 407 -5.99 -27.96 39.28
C ILE A 407 -6.00 -28.40 37.81
#